data_AF-A0A4Y2HWF7-F1
#
_entry.id   AF-A0A4Y2HWF7-F1
#
_cell.length_a   1.000
_cell.length_b   1.000
_cell.length_c   1.000
_cell.angle_alpha   90.00
_cell.angle_beta   90.00
_cell.angle_gamma   90.00
#
_symmetry.space_group_name_H-M   'P 1'
#
loop_
_entity.id
_entity.type
_entity.pdbx_description
1 polymer ?
#
loop_
_entity_poly.entity_id
_entity_poly.type
_entity_poly.pdbx_seq_one_letter_code
_entity_poly.pdbx_strand_id
1 'polypeptide(L)'
;MESVKVLPFLCLILVCVLHLSNGQCPPNEELVDCRNDCNTCELQGFCYECSAVACDCIPGYTRDTLGVCIPKSVCPLRDDGDVLVAESSRCRYCHRNCRRRGYRGGRCFRGHCRCY
;
A
#
# COMPACT_ATOMS: atom_id res chain seq x y z
N MET A 1 19.07 -48.77 23.76
CA MET A 1 17.71 -48.31 24.11
C MET A 1 17.64 -46.81 23.88
N GLU A 2 17.54 -46.38 22.62
CA GLU A 2 17.40 -44.96 22.27
C GLU A 2 16.34 -44.87 21.18
N SER A 3 15.10 -45.14 21.55
CA SER A 3 13.98 -45.05 20.64
C SER A 3 12.91 -44.20 21.32
N VAL A 4 12.33 -43.29 20.52
CA VAL A 4 11.11 -42.54 20.83
C VAL A 4 11.25 -41.31 21.74
N LYS A 5 12.05 -40.31 21.33
CA LYS A 5 11.86 -38.91 21.77
C LYS A 5 11.66 -37.92 20.62
N VAL A 6 11.82 -38.34 19.37
CA VAL A 6 11.75 -37.46 18.20
C VAL A 6 10.29 -37.10 17.83
N LEU A 7 9.38 -38.06 18.01
CA LEU A 7 7.94 -37.92 17.71
C LEU A 7 7.22 -36.81 18.49
N PRO A 8 7.38 -36.67 19.83
CA PRO A 8 6.68 -35.61 20.59
C PRO A 8 7.22 -34.20 20.30
N PHE A 9 8.52 -34.06 19.99
CA PHE A 9 9.12 -32.77 19.66
C PHE A 9 8.65 -32.24 18.30
N LEU A 10 8.54 -33.11 17.28
CA LEU A 10 7.97 -32.75 15.98
C LEU A 10 6.49 -32.36 16.08
N CYS A 11 5.73 -33.03 16.95
CA CYS A 11 4.32 -32.72 17.19
C CYS A 11 4.17 -31.35 17.87
N LEU A 12 5.01 -31.01 18.85
CA LEU A 12 5.07 -29.70 19.48
C LEU A 12 5.42 -28.59 18.48
N ILE A 13 6.38 -28.82 17.58
CA ILE A 13 6.73 -27.85 16.53
C ILE A 13 5.56 -27.63 15.57
N LEU A 14 4.90 -28.70 15.10
CA LEU A 14 3.72 -28.60 14.22
C LEU A 14 2.56 -27.87 14.90
N VAL A 15 2.29 -28.16 16.18
CA VAL A 15 1.27 -27.50 16.99
C VAL A 15 1.61 -26.03 17.21
N CYS A 16 2.87 -25.68 17.52
CA CYS A 16 3.31 -24.29 17.62
C CYS A 16 3.17 -23.53 16.29
N VAL A 17 3.57 -24.13 15.17
CA VAL A 17 3.45 -23.51 13.83
C VAL A 17 1.98 -23.33 13.43
N LEU A 18 1.11 -24.29 13.77
CA LEU A 18 -0.35 -24.20 13.56
C LEU A 18 -1.02 -23.18 14.49
N HIS A 19 -0.50 -22.93 15.69
CA HIS A 19 -1.04 -21.94 16.62
C HIS A 19 -0.53 -20.50 16.37
N LEU A 20 0.60 -20.33 15.69
CA LEU A 20 1.13 -18.99 15.38
C LEU A 20 0.36 -18.28 14.25
N SER A 21 -0.44 -18.98 13.44
CA SER A 21 -1.15 -18.39 12.30
C SER A 21 -2.48 -17.69 12.66
N ASN A 22 -2.95 -17.75 13.90
CA ASN A 22 -4.30 -17.32 14.29
C ASN A 22 -4.39 -15.89 14.86
N GLY A 23 -3.45 -15.00 14.54
CA GLY A 23 -3.53 -13.61 15.02
C GLY A 23 -2.44 -12.66 14.52
N GLN A 24 -1.73 -13.03 13.45
CA GLN A 24 -0.69 -12.17 12.89
C GLN A 24 -1.18 -11.58 11.58
N CYS A 25 -1.31 -10.26 11.58
CA CYS A 25 -1.59 -9.52 10.37
C CYS A 25 -0.51 -9.75 9.31
N PRO A 26 -0.83 -9.57 8.01
CA PRO A 26 0.16 -9.62 6.94
C PRO A 26 1.33 -8.66 7.19
N PRO A 27 2.46 -8.80 6.46
CA PRO A 27 3.55 -7.84 6.55
C PRO A 27 3.08 -6.40 6.31
N ASN A 28 3.62 -5.47 7.10
CA ASN A 28 3.25 -4.04 7.10
C ASN A 28 1.81 -3.76 7.55
N GLU A 29 1.20 -4.68 8.27
CA GLU A 29 -0.12 -4.51 8.88
C GLU A 29 -0.06 -4.74 10.39
N GLU A 30 -0.92 -4.04 11.12
CA GLU A 30 -1.16 -4.23 12.56
C GLU A 30 -2.64 -4.47 12.83
N LEU A 31 -2.96 -5.21 13.88
CA LEU A 31 -4.34 -5.44 14.28
C LEU A 31 -4.87 -4.16 14.93
N VAL A 32 -5.92 -3.59 14.36
CA VAL A 32 -6.58 -2.38 14.87
C VAL A 32 -8.04 -2.67 15.15
N ASP A 33 -8.64 -1.93 16.09
CA ASP A 33 -10.06 -2.01 16.37
C ASP A 33 -10.93 -1.40 15.24
N CYS A 34 -10.31 -0.56 14.41
CA CYS A 34 -10.97 0.30 13.44
C CYS A 34 -10.08 0.43 12.18
N ARG A 35 -10.35 -0.40 11.16
CA ARG A 35 -9.54 -0.42 9.93
C ARG A 35 -9.92 0.74 9.01
N ASN A 36 -8.93 1.53 8.60
CA ASN A 36 -9.11 2.64 7.67
C ASN A 36 -9.07 2.18 6.21
N ASP A 37 -10.24 1.84 5.67
CA ASP A 37 -10.41 1.42 4.27
C ASP A 37 -10.07 2.51 3.24
N CYS A 38 -9.86 3.74 3.67
CA CYS A 38 -9.47 4.87 2.81
C CYS A 38 -7.97 5.13 2.79
N ASN A 39 -7.18 4.39 3.56
CA ASN A 39 -5.72 4.38 3.43
C ASN A 39 -5.27 3.50 2.25
N THR A 40 -5.68 3.87 1.04
CA THR A 40 -5.26 3.22 -0.21
C THR A 40 -4.33 4.12 -1.01
N CYS A 41 -3.57 3.56 -1.96
CA CYS A 41 -2.79 4.37 -2.92
C CYS A 41 -3.65 5.37 -3.69
N GLU A 42 -4.97 5.15 -3.78
CA GLU A 42 -5.90 5.98 -4.52
C GLU A 42 -6.39 7.19 -3.74
N LEU A 43 -6.77 6.99 -2.49
CA LEU A 43 -7.36 8.03 -1.64
C LEU A 43 -6.34 8.67 -0.70
N GLN A 44 -5.36 7.88 -0.23
CA GLN A 44 -4.37 8.25 0.78
C GLN A 44 -4.98 9.00 1.98
N GLY A 45 -6.21 8.65 2.34
CA GLY A 45 -7.06 9.44 3.22
C GLY A 45 -7.41 8.72 4.52
N PHE A 46 -8.34 9.34 5.24
CA PHE A 46 -8.94 8.79 6.44
C PHE A 46 -10.46 8.83 6.30
N CYS A 47 -11.11 7.70 6.56
CA CYS A 47 -12.57 7.62 6.62
C CYS A 47 -13.05 7.52 8.07
N TYR A 48 -14.12 8.25 8.39
CA TYR A 48 -14.73 8.26 9.72
C TYR A 48 -15.52 6.98 10.03
N GLU A 49 -15.90 6.26 8.97
CA GLU A 49 -16.57 4.97 9.04
C GLU A 49 -15.52 3.89 8.79
N CYS A 50 -15.24 3.07 9.80
CA CYS A 50 -14.23 2.03 9.73
C CYS A 50 -14.84 0.65 9.86
N SER A 51 -14.17 -0.31 9.21
CA SER A 51 -14.46 -1.73 9.41
C SER A 51 -14.10 -2.12 10.84
N ALA A 52 -14.86 -3.07 11.42
CA ALA A 52 -14.60 -3.66 12.74
C ALA A 52 -13.17 -4.24 12.85
N VAL A 53 -12.80 -4.70 14.06
CA VAL A 53 -11.48 -5.26 14.41
C VAL A 53 -10.87 -6.07 13.26
N ALA A 54 -9.79 -5.55 12.66
CA ALA A 54 -9.16 -6.11 11.46
C ALA A 54 -7.71 -5.63 11.32
N CYS A 55 -6.98 -6.17 10.35
CA CYS A 55 -5.62 -5.73 10.04
C CYS A 55 -5.63 -4.46 9.18
N ASP A 56 -4.84 -3.46 9.57
CA ASP A 56 -4.67 -2.21 8.84
C ASP A 56 -3.19 -1.89 8.59
N CYS A 57 -2.90 -1.09 7.56
CA CYS A 57 -1.53 -0.73 7.23
C CYS A 57 -0.89 0.11 8.35
N ILE A 58 0.32 -0.26 8.75
CA ILE A 58 1.09 0.51 9.73
C ILE A 58 1.46 1.91 9.17
N PRO A 59 1.80 2.89 10.03
CA PRO A 59 2.20 4.23 9.59
C PRO A 59 3.32 4.22 8.53
N GLY A 60 3.11 4.98 7.45
CA GLY A 60 4.04 5.05 6.30
C GLY A 60 3.70 4.09 5.15
N TYR A 61 2.74 3.18 5.36
CA TYR A 61 2.25 2.24 4.37
C TYR A 61 0.81 2.54 3.97
N THR A 62 0.41 2.02 2.82
CA THR A 62 -0.94 2.19 2.26
C THR A 62 -1.28 1.00 1.37
N ARG A 63 -2.56 0.70 1.24
CA ARG A 63 -3.02 -0.52 0.56
C ARG A 63 -3.07 -0.31 -0.95
N ASP A 64 -2.45 -1.22 -1.70
CA ASP A 64 -2.51 -1.24 -3.16
C ASP A 64 -3.78 -1.95 -3.68
N THR A 65 -3.94 -2.02 -5.00
CA THR A 65 -5.09 -2.67 -5.66
C THR A 65 -5.12 -4.19 -5.49
N LEU A 66 -4.01 -4.80 -5.06
CA LEU A 66 -3.93 -6.23 -4.74
C LEU A 66 -4.25 -6.51 -3.27
N GLY A 67 -4.53 -5.46 -2.49
CA GLY A 67 -4.81 -5.57 -1.07
C GLY A 67 -3.55 -5.63 -0.20
N VAL A 68 -2.37 -5.30 -0.72
CA VAL A 68 -1.09 -5.36 0.01
C VAL A 68 -0.69 -3.99 0.51
N CYS A 69 -0.26 -3.89 1.78
CA CYS A 69 0.28 -2.65 2.33
C CYS A 69 1.72 -2.42 1.85
N ILE A 70 1.89 -1.43 0.98
CA ILE A 70 3.16 -1.02 0.38
C ILE A 70 3.61 0.36 0.90
N PRO A 71 4.91 0.70 0.82
CA PRO A 71 5.36 2.04 1.22
C PRO A 71 4.67 3.13 0.40
N LYS A 72 4.15 4.17 1.05
CA LYS A 72 3.44 5.29 0.38
C LYS A 72 4.23 5.90 -0.78
N SER A 73 5.56 5.91 -0.70
CA SER A 73 6.45 6.42 -1.75
C SER A 73 6.44 5.62 -3.05
N VAL A 74 5.98 4.37 -3.00
CA VAL A 74 5.93 3.45 -4.16
C VAL A 74 4.56 3.49 -4.84
N CYS A 75 3.55 4.11 -4.21
CA CYS A 75 2.28 4.30 -4.87
C CYS A 75 2.49 4.97 -6.23
N PRO A 76 1.76 4.53 -7.26
CA PRO A 76 1.77 5.23 -8.53
C PRO A 76 1.40 6.67 -8.24
N LEU A 77 2.28 7.61 -8.57
CA LEU A 77 2.00 9.03 -8.43
C LEU A 77 0.71 9.33 -9.19
N ARG A 78 -0.39 9.53 -8.46
CA ARG A 78 -1.60 10.08 -9.04
C ARG A 78 -1.27 11.52 -9.38
N ASP A 79 -1.31 11.81 -10.67
CA ASP A 79 -1.33 13.18 -11.19
C ASP A 79 -2.68 13.74 -10.73
N ASP A 80 -2.70 14.41 -9.58
CA ASP A 80 -3.89 15.07 -9.03
C ASP A 80 -4.43 16.05 -10.08
N GLY A 81 -5.50 15.61 -10.74
CA GLY A 81 -6.22 16.36 -11.74
C GLY A 81 -7.60 15.75 -11.86
N ASP A 82 -8.54 16.34 -11.13
CA ASP A 82 -9.98 16.13 -11.18
C ASP A 82 -10.49 15.44 -12.46
N VAL A 83 -11.20 14.34 -12.24
CA VAL A 83 -12.48 14.00 -12.87
C VAL A 83 -12.55 14.19 -14.41
N LEU A 84 -12.53 13.04 -15.08
CA LEU A 84 -13.15 12.74 -16.38
C LEU A 84 -12.49 13.33 -17.64
N VAL A 85 -11.96 12.38 -18.43
CA VAL A 85 -11.75 12.37 -19.89
C VAL A 85 -10.38 12.83 -20.43
N ALA A 86 -9.80 11.87 -21.17
CA ALA A 86 -8.73 11.94 -22.17
C ALA A 86 -7.28 11.94 -21.68
N GLU A 87 -6.70 10.73 -21.74
CA GLU A 87 -5.35 10.51 -22.25
C GLU A 87 -5.00 11.49 -23.37
N SER A 88 -4.28 12.54 -23.03
CA SER A 88 -3.34 13.14 -23.96
C SER A 88 -1.98 12.57 -23.62
N SER A 89 -1.43 11.75 -24.50
CA SER A 89 -0.04 11.29 -24.46
C SER A 89 0.98 12.42 -24.25
N ARG A 90 0.59 13.69 -24.45
CA ARG A 90 1.42 14.88 -24.21
C ARG A 90 1.65 15.20 -22.73
N CYS A 91 0.82 14.71 -21.82
CA CYS A 91 1.00 14.94 -20.39
C CYS A 91 1.72 13.81 -19.67
N ARG A 92 1.82 12.62 -20.30
CA ARG A 92 2.68 11.54 -19.84
C ARG A 92 4.12 12.09 -19.80
N TYR A 93 4.70 12.19 -18.61
CA TYR A 93 6.04 12.75 -18.35
C TYR A 93 6.20 14.29 -18.32
N CYS A 94 5.13 15.09 -18.22
CA CYS A 94 5.25 16.55 -18.17
C CYS A 94 6.22 17.04 -17.08
N HIS A 95 6.01 16.61 -15.83
CA HIS A 95 6.87 16.99 -14.72
C HIS A 95 8.34 16.60 -14.91
N ARG A 96 8.58 15.36 -15.36
CA ARG A 96 9.93 14.83 -15.61
C ARG A 96 10.65 15.59 -16.73
N ASN A 97 9.94 15.94 -17.80
CA ASN A 97 10.49 16.70 -18.92
C ASN A 97 10.82 18.14 -18.53
N CYS A 98 9.98 18.80 -17.73
CA CYS A 98 10.29 20.15 -17.23
C CYS A 98 11.56 20.15 -16.36
N ARG A 99 11.73 19.16 -15.48
CA ARG A 99 12.97 19.01 -14.69
C ARG A 99 14.21 18.81 -15.57
N ARG A 100 14.13 18.00 -16.62
CA ARG A 100 15.23 17.82 -17.60
C ARG A 100 15.60 19.11 -18.34
N ARG A 101 14.66 20.06 -18.45
CA ARG A 101 14.88 21.38 -19.06
C ARG A 101 15.33 22.45 -18.06
N GLY A 102 15.54 22.09 -16.78
CA GLY A 102 16.04 23.00 -15.75
C GLY A 102 14.97 23.74 -14.93
N TYR A 103 13.69 23.39 -15.10
CA TYR A 103 12.60 23.92 -14.28
C TYR A 103 12.46 23.12 -12.97
N ARG A 104 11.80 23.68 -11.94
CA ARG A 104 11.54 22.94 -10.68
C ARG A 104 10.56 21.79 -10.92
N GLY A 105 9.63 21.97 -11.84
CA GLY A 105 8.66 20.94 -12.21
C GLY A 105 7.77 21.38 -13.36
N GLY A 106 6.73 20.58 -13.60
CA GLY A 106 5.66 20.94 -14.53
C GLY A 106 4.36 20.27 -14.13
N ARG A 107 3.25 20.88 -14.55
CA ARG A 107 1.89 20.35 -14.36
C ARG A 107 1.14 20.26 -15.68
N CYS A 108 0.30 19.25 -15.84
CA CYS A 108 -0.62 19.17 -16.97
C CYS A 108 -1.81 20.10 -16.70
N PHE A 109 -2.17 20.91 -17.69
CA PHE A 109 -3.39 21.72 -17.63
C PHE A 109 -4.03 21.72 -19.02
N ARG A 110 -5.26 21.20 -19.13
CA ARG A 110 -6.00 21.09 -20.39
C ARG A 110 -5.19 20.41 -21.52
N GLY A 111 -4.49 19.33 -21.20
CA GLY A 111 -3.68 18.58 -22.17
C GLY A 111 -2.36 19.25 -22.60
N HIS A 112 -2.00 20.39 -22.01
CA HIS A 112 -0.74 21.08 -22.22
C HIS A 112 0.15 21.01 -20.98
N CYS A 113 1.44 20.75 -21.20
CA CYS A 113 2.44 20.76 -20.14
C CYS A 113 2.93 22.18 -19.86
N ARG A 114 2.78 22.65 -18.62
CA ARG A 114 3.29 23.95 -18.18
C ARG A 114 4.38 23.77 -17.14
N CYS A 115 5.60 24.19 -17.46
CA CYS A 115 6.75 24.17 -16.53
C CYS A 115 6.73 25.38 -15.58
N TYR A 116 7.27 25.19 -14.37
CA TYR A 116 7.47 26.23 -13.34
C TYR A 116 8.79 26.02 -12.60
#